data_AF-A0A022QIH3-F1
#
_entry.id   AF-A0A022QIH3-F1
#
_cell.length_a   1.000
_cell.length_b   1.000
_cell.length_c   1.000
_cell.angle_alpha   90.00
_cell.angle_beta   90.00
_cell.angle_gamma   90.00
#
_symmetry.space_group_name_H-M   'P 1'
#
loop_
_entity.id
_entity.type
_entity.pdbx_description
1 polymer ?
#
loop_
_entity_poly.entity_id
_entity_poly.type
_entity_poly.pdbx_seq_one_letter_code
_entity_poly.pdbx_strand_id
1 'polypeptide(L)' 'METAEANSLLGYGKSPWVFKGSALYQLHLVKAETARAFIPKEFKLVEAFGYTLGGFFLANYEDRPAGKFDEVVIYV' A
#
# COMPACT_ATOMS: atom_id res chain seq x y z
N MET A 1 16.78 16.71 31.20
CA MET A 1 17.77 15.66 30.91
C MET A 1 17.01 14.46 30.35
N GLU A 2 17.15 14.32 29.03
CA GLU A 2 17.09 13.11 28.20
C GLU A 2 16.43 11.86 28.76
N THR A 3 15.37 11.40 28.07
CA THR A 3 15.34 10.07 27.43
C THR A 3 14.20 10.03 26.39
N ALA A 4 14.26 10.88 25.36
CA ALA A 4 13.37 10.76 24.19
C ALA A 4 14.12 10.27 22.93
N GLU A 5 15.45 10.20 22.96
CA GLU A 5 16.28 10.19 21.76
C GLU A 5 17.10 8.90 21.52
N ALA A 6 16.80 7.80 22.23
CA ALA A 6 17.64 6.59 22.12
C ALA A 6 16.96 5.35 21.50
N ASN A 7 15.79 5.46 20.87
CA ASN A 7 15.12 4.32 20.21
C ASN A 7 14.71 4.56 18.75
N SER A 8 15.06 5.72 18.18
CA SER A 8 14.70 6.10 16.80
C SER A 8 15.67 5.59 15.73
N LEU A 9 16.73 4.87 16.10
CA LEU A 9 17.81 4.51 15.18
C LEU A 9 17.65 3.12 14.51
N LEU A 10 16.61 2.34 14.82
CA LEU A 10 16.47 0.96 14.31
C LEU A 10 15.07 0.57 13.76
N GLY A 11 14.11 1.48 13.61
CA GLY A 11 12.80 1.11 13.05
C GLY A 11 11.77 2.23 12.93
N TYR A 12 10.56 1.87 12.51
CA TYR A 12 9.42 2.76 12.21
C TYR A 12 8.78 3.46 13.43
N GLY A 13 9.43 3.44 14.60
CA GLY A 13 8.84 3.91 15.86
C GLY A 13 7.66 3.05 16.35
N LYS A 14 7.05 3.44 17.47
CA LYS A 14 5.92 2.73 18.07
C LYS A 14 4.61 3.05 17.33
N SER A 15 3.75 2.05 17.18
CA SER A 15 2.40 2.21 16.62
C SER A 15 1.52 3.08 17.54
N PRO A 16 0.47 3.74 17.00
CA PRO A 16 0.02 3.74 15.60
C PRO A 16 0.89 4.62 14.68
N TRP A 17 1.14 4.15 13.46
CA TRP A 17 1.82 4.92 12.42
C TRP A 17 0.82 5.80 11.66
N VAL A 18 1.20 7.05 11.43
CA VAL A 18 0.37 8.02 10.71
C VAL A 18 1.16 8.53 9.51
N PHE A 19 0.70 8.16 8.31
CA PHE A 19 1.26 8.62 7.05
C PHE A 19 0.47 9.85 6.57
N LYS A 20 1.17 10.89 6.10
CA LYS A 20 0.57 12.10 5.53
C LYS A 20 1.13 12.34 4.14
N GLY A 21 0.27 12.75 3.22
CA GLY A 21 0.67 12.93 1.83
C GLY A 21 -0.52 13.09 0.89
N SER A 22 -0.24 12.94 -0.40
CA SER A 22 -1.25 12.95 -1.47
C SER A 22 -1.16 11.65 -2.27
N ALA A 23 -2.26 11.24 -2.90
CA ALA A 23 -2.29 10.03 -3.71
C ALA A 23 -3.12 10.24 -4.98
N LEU A 24 -2.63 9.68 -6.10
CA LEU A 24 -3.34 9.53 -7.35
C LEU A 24 -3.82 8.08 -7.48
N TYR A 25 -5.13 7.89 -7.65
CA TYR A 25 -5.74 6.58 -7.85
C TYR A 25 -6.16 6.39 -9.29
N GLN A 26 -5.83 5.23 -9.87
CA GLN A 26 -6.33 4.82 -11.17
C GLN A 26 -6.90 3.40 -11.09
N LEU A 27 -8.21 3.30 -11.27
CA LEU A 27 -8.94 2.04 -11.28
C LEU A 27 -8.94 1.42 -12.68
N HIS A 28 -8.79 0.11 -12.75
CA HIS A 28 -8.79 -0.67 -13.98
C HIS A 28 -9.66 -1.92 -13.85
N LEU A 29 -10.32 -2.29 -14.94
CA LEU A 29 -10.83 -3.65 -15.10
C LEU A 29 -9.69 -4.55 -15.53
N VAL A 30 -9.35 -5.53 -14.69
CA VAL A 30 -8.28 -6.49 -14.94
C VAL A 30 -8.92 -7.83 -15.23
N LYS A 31 -8.42 -8.56 -16.23
CA LYS A 31 -8.92 -9.91 -16.52
C LYS A 31 -8.71 -10.81 -15.30
N ALA A 32 -9.77 -11.50 -14.90
CA ALA A 32 -9.77 -12.39 -13.75
C ALA A 32 -8.68 -13.47 -13.84
N GLU A 33 -8.49 -14.05 -15.01
CA GLU A 33 -7.42 -15.04 -15.27
C GLU A 33 -6.02 -14.50 -14.94
N THR A 34 -5.76 -13.23 -15.25
CA THR A 34 -4.48 -12.57 -15.00
C THR A 34 -4.31 -12.28 -13.51
N ALA A 35 -5.34 -11.71 -12.87
CA ALA A 35 -5.31 -11.42 -11.43
C ALA A 35 -5.16 -12.71 -10.59
N ARG A 36 -5.83 -13.80 -10.99
CA ARG A 36 -5.81 -15.10 -10.29
C ARG A 36 -4.42 -15.70 -10.15
N ALA A 37 -3.50 -15.39 -11.07
CA ALA A 37 -2.12 -15.86 -11.02
C ALA A 37 -1.32 -15.26 -9.85
N PHE A 38 -1.71 -14.09 -9.34
CA PHE A 38 -1.02 -13.37 -8.26
C PHE A 38 -1.69 -13.53 -6.89
N ILE A 39 -2.95 -13.96 -6.86
CA ILE A 39 -3.70 -14.13 -5.62
C ILE A 39 -3.50 -15.55 -5.07
N PRO A 40 -3.18 -15.73 -3.77
CA PRO A 40 -3.10 -17.05 -3.14
C PRO A 40 -4.45 -17.80 -3.18
N LYS A 41 -4.41 -19.13 -3.40
CA LYS A 41 -5.60 -19.95 -3.72
C LYS A 41 -6.66 -19.96 -2.63
N GLU A 42 -6.27 -19.71 -1.38
CA GLU A 42 -7.19 -19.58 -0.25
C GLU A 42 -8.09 -18.34 -0.32
N PHE A 43 -7.66 -17.30 -1.06
CA PHE A 43 -8.44 -16.08 -1.19
C PHE A 43 -9.39 -16.14 -2.40
N LYS A 44 -10.63 -15.69 -2.16
CA LYS A 44 -11.64 -15.52 -3.21
C LYS A 44 -11.34 -14.25 -4.00
N LEU A 45 -11.35 -14.37 -5.32
CA LEU A 45 -11.29 -13.22 -6.23
C LEU A 45 -12.71 -12.73 -6.49
N VAL A 46 -12.95 -11.43 -6.32
CA VAL A 46 -14.25 -10.83 -6.64
C VAL A 46 -14.23 -10.47 -8.13
N GLU A 47 -15.00 -11.19 -8.93
CA GLU A 47 -15.03 -10.98 -10.38
C GLU A 47 -16.46 -10.89 -10.92
N ALA A 48 -16.62 -10.17 -12.02
CA ALA A 48 -17.84 -10.10 -12.81
C ALA A 48 -17.46 -10.09 -14.30
N PHE A 49 -18.17 -10.89 -15.12
CA PHE A 49 -17.94 -11.00 -16.56
C PHE A 49 -16.49 -11.34 -16.96
N GLY A 50 -15.76 -12.08 -16.11
CA GLY A 50 -14.36 -12.44 -16.34
C GLY A 50 -13.36 -11.32 -16.02
N TYR A 51 -13.78 -10.26 -15.33
CA TYR A 51 -12.92 -9.17 -14.89
C TYR A 51 -13.05 -8.96 -13.37
N THR A 52 -11.96 -8.56 -12.73
CA THR A 52 -11.93 -7.99 -11.37
C THR A 52 -11.64 -6.50 -11.45
N LEU A 53 -12.06 -5.76 -10.42
CA LEU A 53 -11.64 -4.37 -10.25
C LEU A 53 -10.28 -4.34 -9.56
N GLY A 54 -9.27 -3.87 -10.28
CA GLY A 54 -7.96 -3.60 -9.73
C GLY A 54 -7.55 -2.17 -10.01
N GLY A 55 -6.26 -1.90 -9.89
CA GLY A 55 -5.72 -0.58 -10.20
C GLY A 55 -4.33 -0.39 -9.62
N PHE A 56 -3.89 0.85 -9.65
CA PHE A 56 -2.74 1.28 -8.89
C PHE A 56 -3.02 2.59 -8.19
N PHE A 57 -2.21 2.89 -7.17
CA PHE A 57 -2.09 4.24 -6.67
C PHE A 57 -0.62 4.65 -6.63
N LEU A 58 -0.40 5.94 -6.87
CA LEU A 58 0.87 6.62 -6.65
C LEU A 58 0.68 7.55 -5.46
N ALA A 59 1.37 7.28 -4.37
CA ALA A 59 1.35 8.10 -3.17
C ALA A 59 2.68 8.83 -3.00
N ASN A 60 2.61 10.11 -2.66
CA ASN A 60 3.75 10.90 -2.21
C ASN A 60 3.55 11.17 -0.72
N TYR A 61 4.40 10.58 0.13
CA TYR A 61 4.35 10.78 1.57
C TYR A 61 5.36 11.83 2.02
N GLU A 62 4.90 12.72 2.89
CA GLU A 62 5.64 13.90 3.32
C GLU A 62 6.28 13.73 4.71
N ASP A 63 5.95 12.67 5.45
CA ASP A 63 6.35 12.52 6.85
C ASP A 63 6.42 11.05 7.32
N ARG A 64 6.84 10.86 8.58
CA ARG A 64 6.91 9.66 9.44
C ARG A 64 5.87 8.57 9.11
N PRO A 65 6.15 7.28 9.45
CA PRO A 65 7.29 6.77 10.21
C PRO A 65 8.55 6.46 9.39
N ALA A 66 8.43 6.31 8.07
CA ALA A 66 9.53 5.89 7.19
C ALA A 66 10.32 7.08 6.60
N GLY A 67 9.96 8.31 6.97
CA GLY A 67 10.44 9.52 6.30
C GLY A 67 9.65 9.80 5.03
N LYS A 68 10.17 10.69 4.19
CA LYS A 68 9.55 11.04 2.90
C LYS A 68 9.86 9.96 1.87
N PHE A 69 8.84 9.49 1.17
CA PHE A 69 9.01 8.55 0.07
C PHE A 69 7.82 8.58 -0.88
N ASP A 70 8.08 8.15 -2.12
CA ASP A 70 7.05 7.88 -3.12
C ASP A 70 6.75 6.37 -3.14
N GLU A 71 5.48 6.01 -3.22
CA GLU A 71 5.01 4.63 -3.25
C GLU A 71 4.13 4.38 -4.46
N VAL A 72 4.39 3.27 -5.17
CA VAL A 72 3.48 2.74 -6.17
C VAL A 72 2.99 1.37 -5.71
N VAL A 73 1.67 1.23 -5.60
CA VAL A 73 1.03 -0.04 -5.25
C VAL A 73 0.07 -0.45 -6.35
N ILE A 74 0.13 -1.72 -6.74
CA ILE A 74 -0.82 -2.36 -7.64
C ILE A 74 -1.69 -3.32 -6.81
N TYR A 75 -3.01 -3.26 -6.98
CA TYR A 75 -3.97 -4.11 -6.28
C TYR A 75 -4.99 -4.72 -7.25
N VAL A 76 -5.49 -5.92 -6.92
CA VAL A 76 -6.48 -6.71 -7.67
C VAL A 76 -7.35 -7.55 -6.76
#